data_AF-A0A8A4TZ59-F1
#
_entry.id   AF-A0A8A4TZ59-F1
#
_cell.length_a   1.000
_cell.length_b   1.000
_cell.length_c   1.000
_cell.angle_alpha   90.00
_cell.angle_beta   90.00
_cell.angle_gamma   90.00
#
_symmetry.space_group_name_H-M   'P 1'
#
loop_
_entity.id
_entity.type
_entity.pdbx_description
1 polymer ?
#
loop_
_entity_poly.entity_id
_entity_poly.type
_entity_poly.pdbx_seq_one_letter_code
_entity_poly.pdbx_strand_id
1 'polypeptide(L)' 'MNRYTEGQKEATLQRMVPPQNQPVKQISEEMGIPVATLYLWRRKAQDEGIALRI' A
#
# COMPACT_ATOMS: atom_id res chain seq x y z
N MET A 1 0.94 14.95 12.95
CA MET A 1 1.54 15.15 11.62
C MET A 1 1.39 13.86 10.84
N ASN A 2 0.43 13.78 9.91
CA ASN A 2 0.28 12.62 9.04
C ASN A 2 1.46 12.63 8.08
N ARG A 3 2.47 11.78 8.33
CA ARG A 3 3.79 11.79 7.65
C ARG A 3 3.71 11.38 6.17
N TYR A 4 2.53 10.94 5.72
CA TYR A 4 2.25 10.48 4.37
C TYR A 4 0.92 11.09 3.92
N THR A 5 0.90 11.63 2.70
CA THR A 5 -0.32 12.16 2.07
C THR A 5 -1.20 11.02 1.56
N GLU A 6 -2.49 11.27 1.39
CA GLU A 6 -3.41 10.27 0.82
C GLU A 6 -2.95 9.80 -0.57
N GLY A 7 -2.46 10.72 -1.41
CA GLY A 7 -1.90 10.36 -2.72
C GLY A 7 -0.68 9.43 -2.66
N GLN A 8 0.15 9.53 -1.61
CA GLN A 8 1.22 8.54 -1.41
C GLN A 8 0.64 7.18 -1.03
N LYS A 9 -0.31 7.14 -0.09
CA LYS A 9 -0.98 5.89 0.30
C LYS A 9 -1.63 5.20 -0.89
N GLU A 10 -2.33 5.94 -1.75
CA GLU A 10 -2.98 5.40 -2.94
C GLU A 10 -1.98 4.90 -3.98
N ALA A 11 -0.94 5.68 -4.29
CA ALA A 11 0.10 5.24 -5.23
C ALA A 11 0.81 3.96 -4.75
N THR A 12 1.04 3.86 -3.43
CA THR A 12 1.60 2.67 -2.81
C THR A 12 0.64 1.48 -2.89
N LEU A 13 -0.66 1.68 -2.61
CA LEU A 13 -1.67 0.62 -2.70
C LEU A 13 -1.85 0.11 -4.13
N GLN A 14 -1.85 0.99 -5.12
CA GLN A 14 -1.94 0.62 -6.55
C GLN A 14 -0.77 -0.27 -7.01
N ARG A 15 0.41 -0.11 -6.40
CA ARG A 15 1.57 -0.98 -6.69
C ARG A 15 1.45 -2.37 -6.06
N MET A 16 0.79 -2.50 -4.90
CA MET A 16 0.61 -3.79 -4.19
C MET A 16 -0.39 -4.74 -4.86
N VAL A 17 -1.02 -4.29 -5.94
CA VAL A 17 -2.21 -4.92 -6.50
C VAL A 17 -2.05 -5.09 -8.00
N PRO A 18 -2.85 -5.97 -8.63
CA PRO A 18 -2.85 -6.07 -10.09
C PRO A 18 -3.13 -4.70 -10.72
N PRO A 19 -2.40 -4.29 -11.77
CA PRO A 19 -1.50 -5.11 -12.60
C PRO A 19 -0.03 -5.16 -12.17
N GLN A 20 0.42 -4.34 -11.20
CA GLN A 20 1.83 -4.32 -10.78
C GLN A 20 2.19 -5.50 -9.86
N ASN A 21 1.31 -5.83 -8.92
CA ASN A 21 1.48 -6.87 -7.89
C ASN A 21 2.88 -6.89 -7.26
N GLN A 22 3.44 -5.69 -7.02
CA GLN A 22 4.80 -5.54 -6.51
C GLN A 22 4.90 -6.03 -5.05
N PRO A 23 6.02 -6.68 -4.68
CA PRO A 23 6.23 -7.14 -3.33
C PRO A 23 6.35 -5.95 -2.37
N VAL A 24 5.63 -6.04 -1.24
CA VAL A 24 5.59 -4.99 -0.20
C VAL A 24 6.99 -4.61 0.30
N LYS A 25 7.93 -5.56 0.33
CA LYS A 25 9.32 -5.31 0.72
C LYS A 25 10.04 -4.35 -0.24
N GLN A 26 9.86 -4.53 -1.55
CA GLN A 26 10.47 -3.64 -2.55
C GLN A 26 9.87 -2.24 -2.46
N ILE A 27 8.55 -2.13 -2.31
CA ILE A 27 7.87 -0.84 -2.13
C ILE A 27 8.37 -0.13 -0.86
N SER A 28 8.62 -0.91 0.20
CA SER A 28 9.18 -0.41 1.46
C SER A 28 10.57 0.18 1.27
N GLU A 29 11.44 -0.52 0.53
CA GLU A 29 12.79 -0.07 0.19
C GLU A 29 12.77 1.16 -0.74
N GLU A 30 11.89 1.19 -1.75
CA GLU A 30 11.77 2.30 -2.71
C GLU A 30 11.19 3.58 -2.07
N MET A 31 10.15 3.44 -1.24
CA MET A 31 9.46 4.60 -0.65
C MET A 31 9.96 4.96 0.75
N GLY A 32 10.83 4.15 1.35
CA GLY A 32 11.27 4.31 2.74
C GLY A 32 10.14 4.15 3.76
N ILE A 33 9.07 3.45 3.40
CA ILE A 33 7.91 3.23 4.26
C ILE A 33 8.06 1.87 4.94
N PRO A 34 7.92 1.75 6.26
CA PRO A 34 8.01 0.47 6.94
C PRO A 34 6.99 -0.54 6.38
N VAL A 35 7.44 -1.78 6.14
CA VAL A 35 6.62 -2.90 5.67
C VAL A 35 5.34 -3.07 6.51
N ALA A 36 5.42 -2.87 7.83
CA ALA A 36 4.27 -2.94 8.73
C ALA A 36 3.17 -1.91 8.38
N THR A 37 3.55 -0.68 8.05
CA THR A 37 2.63 0.39 7.61
C THR A 37 1.95 0.02 6.31
N LEU A 38 2.71 -0.55 5.38
CA LEU A 38 2.22 -1.00 4.08
C LEU A 38 1.17 -2.11 4.21
N TYR A 39 1.42 -3.11 5.07
CA TYR A 39 0.43 -4.14 5.39
C TYR A 39 -0.82 -3.55 6.06
N LEU A 40 -0.66 -2.57 6.94
CA LEU A 40 -1.79 -1.89 7.58
C LEU A 40 -2.65 -1.15 6.56
N TRP A 41 -2.03 -0.48 5.57
CA TRP A 41 -2.76 0.15 4.47
C TRP A 41 -3.47 -0.85 3.59
N ARG A 42 -2.81 -1.96 3.24
CA ARG A 42 -3.43 -3.04 2.46
C ARG A 42 -4.66 -3.60 3.17
N ARG A 43 -4.54 -3.86 4.47
CA ARG A 43 -5.65 -4.37 5.30
C ARG A 43 -6.79 -3.36 5.40
N LYS A 44 -6.48 -2.08 5.59
CA LYS A 44 -7.50 -1.01 5.58
C LYS A 44 -8.21 -0.92 4.23
N ALA A 45 -7.48 -1.00 3.12
CA ALA A 45 -8.08 -0.99 1.79
C ALA A 45 -9.01 -2.19 1.56
N GLN A 46 -8.63 -3.37 2.05
CA GLN A 46 -9.49 -4.57 2.04
C GLN A 46 -10.75 -4.38 2.89
N ASP A 47 -10.61 -3.81 4.09
CA ASP A 47 -11.72 -3.57 5.03
C ASP A 47 -12.69 -2.49 4.52
N GLU A 48 -12.16 -1.44 3.89
CA GLU A 48 -12.93 -0.38 3.22
C GLU A 48 -13.68 -0.87 1.96
N GLY A 49 -13.59 -2.16 1.61
CA GLY A 49 -14.30 -2.72 0.47
C GLY A 49 -13.73 -2.25 -0.88
N ILE A 50 -12.53 -1.67 -0.90
CA ILE A 50 -11.72 -1.54 -2.11
C ILE A 50 -11.28 -2.96 -2.44
N ALA A 51 -12.19 -3.68 -3.07
CA ALA A 51 -12.14 -5.09 -3.38
C ALA A 51 -10.98 -5.35 -4.36
N LEU A 52 -9.79 -5.46 -3.79
CA LEU A 52 -8.66 -6.14 -4.37
C LEU A 52 -8.96 -7.61 -4.24
N ARG A 53 -9.86 -8.06 -5.11
CA ARG A 53 -10.19 -9.46 -5.32
C ARG A 53 -8.93 -10.10 -5.90
N ILE A 54 -8.07 -10.55 -4.98
CA ILE A 54 -7.00 -11.50 -5.26
C ILE A 54 -7.58 -12.78 -5.84
#